data_AF-A0A9W8IF02-F1
#
_entry.id   AF-A0A9W8IF02-F1
#
_cell.length_a   1.000
_cell.length_b   1.000
_cell.length_c   1.000
_cell.angle_alpha   90.00
_cell.angle_beta   90.00
_cell.angle_gamma   90.00
#
_symmetry.space_group_name_H-M   'P 1'
#
loop_
_entity.id
_entity.type
_entity.pdbx_description
1 polymer ?
#
loop_
_entity_poly.entity_id
_entity_poly.type
_entity_poly.pdbx_seq_one_letter_code
_entity_poly.pdbx_strand_id
1 'polypeptide(L)'
;MLQQDTSVDFSGYDEEQVRLMEEMCILVDENDKAIGPASKKTCHLMENINTGMLHRAFSVFLFNSRNELLLQQRASEKITFPDCYTNTCCSHPLYVPGELDEAEQMGVKRAAQRKLEHELGIKSEQVPLDKFRYLTRIHYVSPSDGQWGEHEIDYILFIKADVDLDVNENEVGSVKYVSKEEMMEIIETAEETGTKLTPWFKLIDTNFLYKWWDQLDDLSACVDTETIHQLGFDFRRILLEVDMSIAVSWVRWMKKEGKSNCWGSFKEYITEHHYPLKILWPLSYELATLSTDKSVEDFNAEFLYLAKALDVDQIVVGFYMAKMPDMFRNQMTSVSKDTPLRDVMDRVALYVNAHITAYHRDMVRSKATEYTDFLPWVSNNRPRRRRNRGKSKSTVAN
;
A
#
# COMPACT_ATOMS: atom_id res chain seq x y z
N MET A 1 -13.91 -16.90 20.59
CA MET A 1 -13.34 -18.26 20.42
C MET A 1 -11.93 -18.06 19.89
N LEU A 2 -10.92 -18.53 20.61
CA LEU A 2 -9.54 -18.56 20.10
C LEU A 2 -9.55 -19.49 18.88
N GLN A 3 -9.32 -18.95 17.69
CA GLN A 3 -9.22 -19.74 16.47
C GLN A 3 -8.07 -20.74 16.62
N GLN A 4 -8.32 -21.96 16.19
CA GLN A 4 -7.35 -23.06 16.20
C GLN A 4 -6.09 -22.65 15.44
N ASP A 5 -4.96 -22.89 16.07
CA ASP A 5 -3.62 -22.65 15.55
C ASP A 5 -3.46 -23.39 14.21
N THR A 6 -3.51 -22.65 13.10
CA THR A 6 -3.12 -23.18 11.80
C THR A 6 -1.67 -23.61 11.93
N SER A 7 -1.39 -24.88 11.65
CA SER A 7 -0.04 -25.43 11.72
C SER A 7 0.78 -24.82 10.59
N VAL A 8 1.31 -23.63 10.84
CA VAL A 8 2.28 -22.98 9.96
C VAL A 8 3.50 -23.88 9.90
N ASP A 9 3.84 -24.30 8.69
CA ASP A 9 5.08 -25.01 8.44
C ASP A 9 6.24 -24.01 8.50
N PHE A 10 7.02 -24.09 9.57
CA PHE A 10 8.23 -23.30 9.74
C PHE A 10 9.48 -23.97 9.13
N SER A 11 9.31 -25.05 8.34
CA SER A 11 10.44 -25.68 7.68
C SER A 11 11.15 -24.69 6.74
N GLY A 12 12.46 -24.50 6.96
CA GLY A 12 13.29 -23.58 6.18
C GLY A 12 13.39 -22.16 6.75
N TYR A 13 12.71 -21.83 7.84
CA TYR A 13 12.96 -20.59 8.58
C TYR A 13 14.04 -20.78 9.64
N ASP A 14 14.69 -19.68 10.00
CA ASP A 14 15.68 -19.63 11.07
C ASP A 14 15.05 -19.89 12.45
N GLU A 15 15.72 -20.69 13.29
CA GLU A 15 15.18 -21.14 14.59
C GLU A 15 14.96 -19.99 15.57
N GLU A 16 15.81 -18.96 15.54
CA GLU A 16 15.68 -17.80 16.41
C GLU A 16 14.50 -16.92 15.98
N GLN A 17 14.33 -16.67 14.68
CA GLN A 17 13.18 -15.94 14.17
C GLN A 17 11.85 -16.67 14.45
N VAL A 18 11.84 -18.01 14.40
CA VAL A 18 10.68 -18.82 14.80
C VAL A 18 10.40 -18.69 16.30
N ARG A 19 11.42 -18.71 17.17
CA ARG A 19 11.25 -18.48 18.61
C ARG A 19 10.64 -17.10 18.89
N LEU A 20 11.08 -16.07 18.18
CA LEU A 20 10.55 -14.70 18.32
C LEU A 20 9.09 -14.59 17.86
N MET A 21 8.57 -15.54 17.09
CA MET A 21 7.16 -15.54 16.70
C MET A 21 6.18 -15.85 17.84
N GLU A 22 6.68 -16.33 18.98
CA GLU A 22 5.90 -16.53 20.21
C GLU A 22 5.72 -15.26 21.05
N GLU A 23 6.44 -14.18 20.74
CA GLU A 23 6.29 -12.89 21.42
C GLU A 23 4.85 -12.39 21.35
N MET A 24 4.31 -11.88 22.46
CA MET A 24 2.93 -11.42 22.52
C MET A 24 2.84 -9.94 22.15
N CYS A 25 2.26 -9.65 20.99
CA CYS A 25 1.94 -8.29 20.54
C CYS A 25 0.68 -7.76 21.24
N ILE A 26 0.53 -6.42 21.24
CA ILE A 26 -0.68 -5.74 21.68
C ILE A 26 -1.65 -5.62 20.50
N LEU A 27 -2.77 -6.36 20.53
CA LEU A 27 -3.87 -6.14 19.61
C LEU A 27 -4.58 -4.84 19.94
N VAL A 28 -4.97 -4.09 18.91
CA VAL A 28 -5.69 -2.83 19.05
C VAL A 28 -6.88 -2.74 18.11
N ASP A 29 -7.83 -1.85 18.41
CA ASP A 29 -8.84 -1.41 17.45
C ASP A 29 -8.31 -0.27 16.55
N GLU A 30 -9.11 0.19 15.59
CA GLU A 30 -8.76 1.26 14.65
C GLU A 30 -8.49 2.62 15.33
N ASN A 31 -8.88 2.79 16.59
CA ASN A 31 -8.61 3.99 17.40
C ASN A 31 -7.43 3.80 18.35
N ASP A 32 -6.62 2.76 18.12
CA ASP A 32 -5.45 2.42 18.92
C ASP A 32 -5.80 2.14 20.40
N LYS A 33 -6.93 1.49 20.65
CA LYS A 33 -7.28 0.98 21.98
C LYS A 33 -6.92 -0.48 22.09
N ALA A 34 -6.10 -0.82 23.11
CA ALA A 34 -5.71 -2.19 23.37
C ALA A 34 -6.92 -3.09 23.65
N ILE A 35 -7.05 -4.17 22.88
CA ILE A 35 -8.16 -5.14 22.98
C ILE A 35 -7.71 -6.52 23.50
N GLY A 36 -6.40 -6.78 23.56
CA GLY A 36 -5.84 -7.98 24.15
C GLY A 36 -4.48 -8.36 23.56
N PRO A 37 -3.92 -9.51 23.97
CA PRO A 37 -2.68 -10.05 23.41
C PRO A 37 -2.94 -11.05 22.27
N ALA A 38 -2.00 -11.13 21.31
CA ALA A 38 -1.86 -12.25 20.39
C ALA A 38 -0.38 -12.50 20.07
N SER A 39 -0.02 -13.73 19.69
CA SER A 39 1.36 -14.02 19.30
C SER A 39 1.73 -13.26 18.03
N LYS A 40 3.01 -12.92 17.88
CA LYS A 40 3.56 -12.28 16.69
C LYS A 40 3.23 -13.09 15.44
N LYS A 41 3.36 -14.43 15.49
CA LYS A 41 2.87 -15.32 14.42
C LYS A 41 1.44 -14.98 14.02
N THR A 42 0.52 -15.02 14.99
CA THR A 42 -0.92 -14.80 14.74
C THR A 42 -1.18 -13.45 14.11
N CYS A 43 -0.53 -12.39 14.61
CA CYS A 43 -0.69 -11.02 14.12
C CYS A 43 -0.23 -10.84 12.67
N HIS A 44 0.82 -11.54 12.24
CA HIS A 44 1.45 -11.33 10.93
C HIS A 44 0.95 -12.29 9.85
N LEU A 45 0.00 -13.18 10.17
CA LEU A 45 -0.61 -14.04 9.16
C LEU A 45 -1.70 -13.29 8.39
N MET A 46 -1.58 -13.28 7.07
CA MET A 46 -2.55 -12.66 6.16
C MET A 46 -3.97 -13.20 6.35
N GLU A 47 -4.15 -14.46 6.76
CA GLU A 47 -5.48 -14.99 7.06
C GLU A 47 -6.17 -14.22 8.21
N ASN A 48 -5.41 -13.81 9.22
CA ASN A 48 -5.92 -13.07 10.36
C ASN A 48 -6.03 -11.57 10.05
N ILE A 49 -5.01 -11.01 9.38
CA ILE A 49 -5.02 -9.62 8.89
C ILE A 49 -6.25 -9.36 8.01
N ASN A 50 -6.57 -10.27 7.08
CA ASN A 50 -7.74 -10.14 6.21
C ASN A 50 -9.08 -10.22 6.94
N THR A 51 -9.10 -10.62 8.21
CA THR A 51 -10.27 -10.56 9.10
C THR A 51 -10.30 -9.31 9.98
N GLY A 52 -9.32 -8.42 9.84
CA GLY A 52 -9.19 -7.17 10.59
C GLY A 52 -8.32 -7.26 11.83
N MET A 53 -7.46 -8.29 11.96
CA MET A 53 -6.51 -8.36 13.06
C MET A 53 -5.45 -7.27 12.90
N LEU A 54 -5.40 -6.37 13.89
CA LEU A 54 -4.58 -5.18 13.93
C LEU A 54 -3.77 -5.15 15.24
N HIS A 55 -2.49 -4.84 15.16
CA HIS A 55 -1.62 -4.72 16.33
C HIS A 55 -0.86 -3.39 16.36
N ARG A 56 -0.39 -3.02 17.55
CA ARG A 56 0.43 -1.83 17.77
C ARG A 56 1.88 -2.12 17.36
N ALA A 57 2.52 -1.15 16.73
CA ALA A 57 3.92 -1.20 16.31
C ALA A 57 4.64 0.13 16.58
N PHE A 58 5.95 0.17 16.34
CA PHE A 58 6.72 1.41 16.30
C PHE A 58 7.79 1.37 15.21
N SER A 59 8.13 2.57 14.71
CA SER A 59 9.21 2.84 13.77
C SER A 59 10.13 3.92 14.33
N VAL A 60 11.39 3.55 14.58
CA VAL A 60 12.44 4.47 15.04
C VAL A 60 13.19 5.08 13.86
N PHE A 61 13.40 6.39 13.93
CA PHE A 61 14.29 7.16 13.08
C PHE A 61 15.40 7.79 13.95
N LEU A 62 16.59 7.22 13.89
CA LEU A 62 17.77 7.70 14.60
C LEU A 62 18.63 8.55 13.67
N PHE A 63 18.88 9.78 14.08
CA PHE A 63 19.79 10.68 13.39
C PHE A 63 21.07 10.87 14.22
N ASN A 64 22.22 10.91 13.56
CA ASN A 64 23.46 11.26 14.22
C ASN A 64 23.64 12.79 14.35
N SER A 65 24.74 13.25 14.94
CA SER A 65 25.04 14.68 15.09
C SER A 65 25.22 15.42 13.75
N ARG A 66 25.47 14.69 12.65
CA ARG A 66 25.54 15.23 11.27
C ARG A 66 24.20 15.27 10.55
N ASN A 67 23.09 14.98 11.24
CA ASN A 67 21.75 14.86 10.65
C ASN A 67 21.64 13.76 9.58
N GLU A 68 22.47 12.73 9.65
CA GLU A 68 22.34 11.54 8.80
C GLU A 68 21.43 10.52 9.48
N LEU A 69 20.49 9.94 8.72
CA LEU A 69 19.58 8.90 9.19
C LEU A 69 20.30 7.54 9.19
N LEU A 70 20.21 6.80 10.29
CA LEU A 70 20.64 5.40 10.33
C LEU A 70 19.59 4.50 9.68
N LEU A 71 19.91 3.93 8.54
CA LEU A 71 19.14 2.86 7.89
C LEU A 71 19.67 1.49 8.29
N GLN A 72 18.78 0.51 8.29
CA GLN A 72 19.16 -0.90 8.32
C GLN A 72 18.65 -1.60 7.05
N GLN A 73 19.39 -2.62 6.62
CA GLN A 73 18.90 -3.66 5.75
C GLN A 73 18.52 -4.85 6.61
N ARG A 74 17.27 -5.31 6.49
CA ARG A 74 16.76 -6.49 7.20
C ARG A 74 17.57 -7.73 6.79
N ALA A 75 17.90 -8.60 7.76
CA ALA A 75 18.57 -9.86 7.48
C ALA A 75 17.75 -10.77 6.56
N SER A 76 18.41 -11.70 5.88
CA SER A 76 17.76 -12.69 4.99
C SER A 76 16.86 -13.67 5.75
N GLU A 77 17.14 -13.85 7.04
CA GLU A 77 16.47 -14.76 7.97
C GLU A 77 15.10 -14.23 8.42
N LYS A 78 14.84 -12.93 8.23
CA LYS A 78 13.59 -12.28 8.64
C LYS A 78 12.39 -12.90 7.93
N ILE A 79 11.38 -13.28 8.70
CA ILE A 79 10.14 -13.89 8.17
C ILE A 79 9.37 -12.90 7.28
N THR A 80 9.28 -11.64 7.67
CA THR A 80 8.65 -10.58 6.86
C THR A 80 9.71 -9.68 6.23
N PHE A 81 9.57 -9.41 4.93
CA PHE A 81 10.42 -8.49 4.17
C PHE A 81 11.94 -8.70 4.35
N PRO A 82 12.48 -9.92 4.12
CA PRO A 82 13.93 -10.14 4.14
C PRO A 82 14.65 -9.30 3.07
N ASP A 83 15.90 -8.94 3.35
CA ASP A 83 16.80 -8.15 2.47
C ASP A 83 16.33 -6.72 2.13
N CYS A 84 15.22 -6.26 2.70
CA CYS A 84 14.69 -4.91 2.45
C CYS A 84 15.40 -3.88 3.34
N TYR A 85 15.77 -2.75 2.75
CA TYR A 85 16.17 -1.54 3.47
C TYR A 85 14.96 -0.86 4.12
N THR A 86 15.17 -0.32 5.32
CA THR A 86 14.15 0.34 6.14
C THR A 86 14.78 1.37 7.09
N ASN A 87 13.95 2.10 7.83
CA ASN A 87 14.40 3.01 8.90
C ASN A 87 15.09 2.25 10.04
N THR A 88 15.63 2.99 11.00
CA THR A 88 16.59 2.48 11.98
C THR A 88 16.17 1.19 12.69
N CYS A 89 14.93 1.10 13.19
CA CYS A 89 14.43 -0.09 13.87
C CYS A 89 12.90 -0.09 13.84
N CYS A 90 12.29 -1.23 13.50
CA CYS A 90 10.83 -1.41 13.45
C CYS A 90 10.46 -2.67 14.21
N SER A 91 9.55 -2.57 15.17
CA SER A 91 9.11 -3.73 15.95
C SER A 91 7.83 -3.41 16.73
N HIS A 92 7.55 -4.21 17.77
CA HIS A 92 6.30 -4.20 18.50
C HIS A 92 6.55 -3.96 20.00
N PRO A 93 5.73 -3.11 20.64
CA PRO A 93 5.57 -3.20 22.08
C PRO A 93 4.93 -4.55 22.45
N LEU A 94 5.46 -5.18 23.49
CA LEU A 94 4.97 -6.45 24.01
C LEU A 94 3.80 -6.22 24.95
N TYR A 95 2.89 -7.20 25.01
CA TYR A 95 1.80 -7.23 25.98
C TYR A 95 2.31 -7.61 27.37
N VAL A 96 3.12 -6.74 27.98
CA VAL A 96 3.71 -6.88 29.31
C VAL A 96 3.57 -5.57 30.08
N PRO A 97 3.49 -5.58 31.42
CA PRO A 97 3.20 -4.37 32.20
C PRO A 97 4.10 -3.15 31.90
N GLY A 98 5.39 -3.38 31.58
CA GLY A 98 6.33 -2.30 31.26
C GLY A 98 6.09 -1.62 29.91
N GLU A 99 5.54 -2.34 28.92
CA GLU A 99 5.33 -1.86 27.54
C GLU A 99 3.86 -1.53 27.24
N LEU A 100 2.96 -1.78 28.19
CA LEU A 100 1.54 -1.37 28.17
C LEU A 100 1.29 0.06 28.69
N ASP A 101 2.33 0.75 29.13
CA ASP A 101 2.26 2.11 29.68
C ASP A 101 2.02 3.15 28.58
N GLU A 102 0.77 3.59 28.41
CA GLU A 102 0.39 4.54 27.36
C GLU A 102 0.72 6.01 27.71
N ALA A 103 1.06 6.31 28.98
CA ALA A 103 1.38 7.66 29.40
C ALA A 103 2.65 8.15 28.69
N GLU A 104 2.57 9.30 28.01
CA GLU A 104 3.69 9.89 27.25
C GLU A 104 4.36 8.91 26.27
N GLN A 105 3.59 7.92 25.78
CA GLN A 105 4.07 6.87 24.88
C GLN A 105 5.24 6.06 25.47
N MET A 106 5.28 5.91 26.80
CA MET A 106 6.43 5.33 27.48
C MET A 106 6.62 3.84 27.17
N GLY A 107 5.53 3.09 27.00
CA GLY A 107 5.56 1.67 26.68
C GLY A 107 6.24 1.39 25.33
N VAL A 108 5.85 2.12 24.28
CA VAL A 108 6.49 2.03 22.96
C VAL A 108 7.93 2.55 22.95
N LYS A 109 8.26 3.59 23.75
CA LYS A 109 9.66 4.04 23.91
C LYS A 109 10.55 2.97 24.57
N ARG A 110 10.06 2.28 25.59
CA ARG A 110 10.77 1.15 26.21
C ARG A 110 10.97 0.00 25.23
N ALA A 111 9.94 -0.32 24.46
CA ALA A 111 10.02 -1.33 23.39
C ALA A 111 11.07 -0.97 22.33
N ALA A 112 11.08 0.31 21.90
CA ALA A 112 12.09 0.84 20.98
C ALA A 112 13.51 0.74 21.53
N GLN A 113 13.73 1.15 22.78
CA GLN A 113 15.04 1.02 23.42
C GLN A 113 15.50 -0.45 23.52
N ARG A 114 14.61 -1.36 23.93
CA ARG A 114 14.88 -2.82 23.96
C ARG A 114 15.28 -3.35 22.59
N LYS A 115 14.59 -2.94 21.53
CA LYS A 115 14.83 -3.45 20.17
C LYS A 115 16.03 -2.81 19.50
N LEU A 116 16.35 -1.55 19.78
CA LEU A 116 17.61 -0.94 19.36
C LEU A 116 18.81 -1.68 19.99
N GLU A 117 18.72 -2.08 21.25
CA GLU A 117 19.77 -2.90 21.87
C GLU A 117 19.83 -4.30 21.24
N HIS A 118 18.68 -4.95 21.02
CA HIS A 118 18.63 -6.30 20.48
C HIS A 118 19.08 -6.40 19.00
N GLU A 119 18.66 -5.47 18.14
CA GLU A 119 18.94 -5.53 16.69
C GLU A 119 20.29 -4.88 16.34
N LEU A 120 20.61 -3.75 16.99
CA LEU A 120 21.75 -2.91 16.62
C LEU A 120 22.83 -2.82 17.70
N GLY A 121 22.63 -3.44 18.86
CA GLY A 121 23.58 -3.39 19.98
C GLY A 121 23.64 -2.05 20.71
N ILE A 122 22.75 -1.12 20.37
CA ILE A 122 22.76 0.25 20.92
C ILE A 122 22.34 0.20 22.40
N LYS A 123 23.30 0.48 23.28
CA LYS A 123 23.09 0.48 24.73
C LYS A 123 22.11 1.56 25.18
N SER A 124 21.29 1.22 26.18
CA SER A 124 20.21 2.07 26.70
C SER A 124 20.67 3.47 27.13
N GLU A 125 21.91 3.61 27.61
CA GLU A 125 22.53 4.85 28.05
C GLU A 125 22.78 5.82 26.89
N GLN A 126 22.94 5.31 25.67
CA GLN A 126 23.12 6.12 24.45
C GLN A 126 21.79 6.64 23.90
N VAL A 127 20.68 5.98 24.26
CA VAL A 127 19.33 6.33 23.82
C VAL A 127 18.35 6.44 25.01
N PRO A 128 18.52 7.43 25.90
CA PRO A 128 17.64 7.61 27.06
C PRO A 128 16.17 7.84 26.66
N LEU A 129 15.23 7.31 27.45
CA LEU A 129 13.79 7.35 27.13
C LEU A 129 13.22 8.77 26.96
N ASP A 130 13.76 9.75 27.70
CA ASP A 130 13.35 11.16 27.62
C ASP A 130 13.82 11.87 26.34
N LYS A 131 14.77 11.26 25.60
CA LYS A 131 15.28 11.77 24.32
C LYS A 131 14.48 11.31 23.12
N PHE A 132 13.65 10.28 23.26
CA PHE A 132 12.72 9.89 22.20
C PHE A 132 11.62 10.94 22.02
N ARG A 133 11.47 11.40 20.79
CA ARG A 133 10.38 12.27 20.33
C ARG A 133 9.35 11.43 19.61
N TYR A 134 8.17 11.28 20.22
CA TYR A 134 7.01 10.74 19.53
C TYR A 134 6.43 11.80 18.61
N LEU A 135 6.25 11.49 17.33
CA LEU A 135 5.71 12.43 16.34
C LEU A 135 4.24 12.17 16.05
N THR A 136 3.88 10.98 15.56
CA THR A 136 2.51 10.67 15.13
C THR A 136 2.30 9.15 15.06
N ARG A 137 1.08 8.73 14.67
CA ARG A 137 0.72 7.35 14.37
C ARG A 137 0.30 7.18 12.92
N ILE A 138 0.71 6.06 12.32
CA ILE A 138 0.35 5.68 10.95
C ILE A 138 -0.36 4.33 10.99
N HIS A 139 -1.56 4.25 10.42
CA HIS A 139 -2.23 2.99 10.16
C HIS A 139 -1.91 2.57 8.72
N TYR A 140 -1.42 1.35 8.54
CA TYR A 140 -1.17 0.77 7.21
C TYR A 140 -1.40 -0.74 7.21
N VAL A 141 -1.58 -1.30 6.01
CA VAL A 141 -1.58 -2.75 5.76
C VAL A 141 -0.66 -3.05 4.59
N SER A 142 0.16 -4.09 4.70
CA SER A 142 0.99 -4.54 3.59
C SER A 142 1.26 -6.05 3.62
N PRO A 143 0.95 -6.79 2.54
CA PRO A 143 1.44 -8.15 2.40
C PRO A 143 2.96 -8.16 2.23
N SER A 144 3.62 -9.17 2.81
CA SER A 144 5.00 -9.55 2.48
C SER A 144 4.94 -10.55 1.34
N ASP A 145 5.14 -11.83 1.65
CA ASP A 145 5.21 -12.96 0.75
C ASP A 145 4.37 -14.11 1.30
N GLY A 146 3.75 -14.87 0.39
CA GLY A 146 2.94 -16.03 0.75
C GLY A 146 1.83 -15.70 1.74
N GLN A 147 2.00 -16.17 2.98
CA GLN A 147 1.02 -16.07 4.05
C GLN A 147 1.28 -14.92 5.04
N TRP A 148 2.39 -14.17 4.90
CA TRP A 148 2.81 -13.16 5.87
C TRP A 148 2.53 -11.73 5.43
N GLY A 149 2.33 -10.84 6.39
CA GLY A 149 2.16 -9.41 6.16
C GLY A 149 2.14 -8.60 7.45
N GLU A 150 1.84 -7.32 7.31
CA GLU A 150 1.76 -6.34 8.39
C GLU A 150 0.41 -5.64 8.33
N HIS A 151 -0.20 -5.41 9.50
CA HIS A 151 -1.40 -4.57 9.67
C HIS A 151 -1.29 -3.87 11.02
N GLU A 152 -0.87 -2.61 10.99
CA GLU A 152 -0.31 -1.97 12.18
C GLU A 152 -0.81 -0.54 12.39
N ILE A 153 -0.97 -0.16 13.67
CA ILE A 153 -0.89 1.24 14.10
C ILE A 153 0.53 1.48 14.57
N ASP A 154 1.30 2.16 13.72
CA ASP A 154 2.73 2.36 13.86
C ASP A 154 3.05 3.72 14.50
N TYR A 155 3.72 3.68 15.66
CA TYR A 155 4.19 4.86 16.38
C TYR A 155 5.52 5.36 15.82
N ILE A 156 5.53 6.61 15.37
CA ILE A 156 6.73 7.22 14.80
C ILE A 156 7.57 7.85 15.90
N LEU A 157 8.77 7.31 16.12
CA LEU A 157 9.70 7.71 17.17
C LEU A 157 11.00 8.25 16.57
N PHE A 158 11.39 9.46 16.97
CA PHE A 158 12.63 10.10 16.55
C PHE A 158 13.61 10.18 17.71
N ILE A 159 14.89 10.00 17.43
CA ILE A 159 15.96 10.27 18.40
C ILE A 159 17.19 10.79 17.66
N LYS A 160 17.90 11.75 18.27
CA LYS A 160 19.18 12.24 17.76
C LYS A 160 20.29 11.86 18.74
N ALA A 161 21.18 10.97 18.32
CA ALA A 161 22.25 10.44 19.14
C ALA A 161 23.39 9.91 18.25
N ASP A 162 24.63 10.13 18.68
CA ASP A 162 25.77 9.37 18.14
C ASP A 162 25.87 8.08 18.94
N VAL A 163 25.85 6.94 18.24
CA VAL A 163 25.74 5.61 18.85
C VAL A 163 26.80 4.64 18.34
N ASP A 164 27.26 3.78 19.23
CA ASP A 164 28.04 2.58 18.90
C ASP A 164 27.11 1.44 18.47
N LEU A 165 27.54 0.68 17.46
CA LEU A 165 26.77 -0.44 16.88
C LEU A 165 27.47 -1.78 17.16
N ASP A 166 26.70 -2.75 17.61
CA ASP A 166 27.08 -4.17 17.75
C ASP A 166 25.93 -5.00 17.16
N VAL A 167 25.91 -5.07 15.82
CA VAL A 167 24.76 -5.50 15.03
C VAL A 167 24.49 -7.00 15.21
N ASN A 168 23.23 -7.36 15.47
CA ASN A 168 22.80 -8.75 15.44
C ASN A 168 22.51 -9.19 14.00
N GLU A 169 23.41 -10.01 13.44
CA GLU A 169 23.33 -10.48 12.05
C GLU A 169 22.07 -11.31 11.74
N ASN A 170 21.41 -11.89 12.74
CA ASN A 170 20.14 -12.60 12.56
C ASN A 170 18.95 -11.63 12.33
N GLU A 171 19.10 -10.38 12.76
CA GLU A 171 18.06 -9.35 12.64
C GLU A 171 18.36 -8.36 11.48
N VAL A 172 19.64 -8.02 11.29
CA VAL A 172 20.09 -6.94 10.41
C VAL A 172 21.26 -7.43 9.54
N GLY A 173 21.08 -7.38 8.22
CA GLY A 173 22.11 -7.77 7.25
C GLY A 173 23.15 -6.67 6.98
N SER A 174 22.76 -5.40 7.06
CA SER A 174 23.69 -4.27 6.95
C SER A 174 23.12 -2.97 7.53
N VAL A 175 23.97 -1.99 7.80
CA VAL A 175 23.59 -0.66 8.30
C VAL A 175 24.27 0.44 7.49
N LYS A 176 23.61 1.59 7.33
CA LYS A 176 24.18 2.75 6.64
C LYS A 176 23.63 4.05 7.22
N TYR A 177 24.51 4.98 7.57
CA TYR A 177 24.12 6.38 7.75
C TYR A 177 23.99 7.06 6.39
N VAL A 178 22.89 7.75 6.16
CA VAL A 178 22.64 8.47 4.91
C VAL A 178 22.25 9.91 5.19
N SER A 179 22.83 10.83 4.42
CA SER A 179 22.35 12.20 4.31
C SER A 179 20.98 12.26 3.63
N LYS A 180 20.33 13.43 3.68
CA LYS A 180 19.05 13.66 3.02
C LYS A 180 19.17 13.47 1.51
N GLU A 181 20.27 13.95 0.92
CA GLU A 181 20.57 13.83 -0.50
C GLU A 181 20.81 12.38 -0.92
N GLU A 182 21.60 11.62 -0.14
CA GLU A 182 21.81 10.19 -0.39
C GLU A 182 20.51 9.39 -0.24
N MET A 183 19.61 9.78 0.68
CA MET A 183 18.31 9.12 0.81
C MET A 183 17.46 9.35 -0.44
N MET A 184 17.38 10.59 -0.95
CA MET A 184 16.67 10.88 -2.20
C MET A 184 17.24 10.06 -3.36
N GLU A 185 18.58 9.98 -3.49
CA GLU A 185 19.24 9.16 -4.50
C GLU A 185 18.90 7.66 -4.36
N ILE A 186 18.88 7.13 -3.14
CA ILE A 186 18.49 5.73 -2.88
C ILE A 186 17.05 5.48 -3.33
N ILE A 187 16.12 6.40 -3.04
CA ILE A 187 14.71 6.26 -3.46
C ILE A 187 14.59 6.32 -4.98
N GLU A 188 15.21 7.30 -5.62
CA GLU A 188 15.16 7.53 -7.07
C GLU A 188 15.75 6.36 -7.86
N THR A 189 16.87 5.80 -7.39
CA THR A 189 17.59 4.73 -8.09
C THR A 189 17.21 3.33 -7.61
N ALA A 190 16.25 3.19 -6.69
CA ALA A 190 15.90 1.90 -6.08
C ALA A 190 15.51 0.83 -7.10
N GLU A 191 14.70 1.19 -8.10
CA GLU A 191 14.26 0.25 -9.14
C GLU A 191 15.40 -0.19 -10.05
N GLU A 192 16.26 0.76 -10.45
CA GLU A 192 17.40 0.51 -11.34
C GLU A 192 18.48 -0.34 -10.67
N THR A 193 18.73 -0.09 -9.38
CA THR A 193 19.73 -0.80 -8.57
C THR A 193 19.21 -2.12 -8.01
N GLY A 194 17.90 -2.38 -8.11
CA GLY A 194 17.26 -3.53 -7.48
C GLY A 194 17.16 -3.43 -5.95
N THR A 195 17.35 -2.23 -5.39
CA THR A 195 17.24 -1.97 -3.95
C THR A 195 15.79 -2.12 -3.52
N LYS A 196 15.53 -3.07 -2.60
CA LYS A 196 14.21 -3.26 -2.02
C LYS A 196 14.07 -2.40 -0.77
N LEU A 197 12.95 -1.69 -0.68
CA LEU A 197 12.60 -0.88 0.49
C LEU A 197 11.29 -1.40 1.08
N THR A 198 11.19 -1.40 2.40
CA THR A 198 9.98 -1.85 3.09
C THR A 198 8.79 -0.92 2.79
N PRO A 199 7.56 -1.45 2.69
CA PRO A 199 6.39 -0.66 2.31
C PRO A 199 6.09 0.53 3.23
N TRP A 200 6.19 0.35 4.56
CA TRP A 200 5.97 1.44 5.51
C TRP A 200 7.01 2.55 5.36
N PHE A 201 8.28 2.19 5.15
CA PHE A 201 9.33 3.19 4.93
C PHE A 201 9.06 4.02 3.66
N LYS A 202 8.61 3.40 2.56
CA LYS A 202 8.17 4.15 1.37
C LYS A 202 7.00 5.09 1.66
N LEU A 203 6.01 4.62 2.44
CA LEU A 203 4.87 5.45 2.84
C LEU A 203 5.34 6.66 3.67
N ILE A 204 6.24 6.46 4.62
CA ILE A 204 6.77 7.54 5.48
C ILE A 204 7.65 8.50 4.67
N ASP A 205 8.53 7.97 3.82
CA ASP A 205 9.39 8.73 2.92
C ASP A 205 8.57 9.70 2.05
N THR A 206 7.55 9.18 1.37
CA THR A 206 6.72 9.95 0.42
C THR A 206 5.87 11.02 1.11
N ASN A 207 5.41 10.79 2.34
CA ASN A 207 4.40 11.64 2.98
C ASN A 207 4.98 12.60 4.03
N PHE A 208 6.08 12.24 4.69
CA PHE A 208 6.49 12.92 5.92
C PHE A 208 8.00 13.13 6.09
N LEU A 209 8.82 12.16 5.71
CA LEU A 209 10.22 12.07 6.15
C LEU A 209 11.00 13.35 5.90
N TYR A 210 10.94 13.90 4.68
CA TYR A 210 11.72 15.09 4.32
C TYR A 210 11.30 16.36 5.06
N LYS A 211 10.00 16.50 5.37
CA LYS A 211 9.47 17.60 6.18
C LYS A 211 9.98 17.52 7.63
N TRP A 212 10.07 16.31 8.19
CA TRP A 212 10.64 16.08 9.51
C TRP A 212 12.15 16.31 9.51
N TRP A 213 12.84 15.85 8.47
CA TRP A 213 14.29 16.01 8.31
C TRP A 213 14.70 17.50 8.28
N ASP A 214 13.90 18.37 7.65
CA ASP A 214 14.15 19.82 7.62
C ASP A 214 13.98 20.51 8.98
N GLN A 215 13.41 19.81 9.97
CA GLN A 215 13.05 20.34 11.29
C GLN A 215 13.69 19.55 12.43
N LEU A 216 14.80 18.83 12.19
CA LEU A 216 15.44 17.98 13.21
C LEU A 216 15.88 18.73 14.48
N ASP A 217 16.16 20.04 14.39
CA ASP A 217 16.53 20.85 15.54
C ASP A 217 15.31 21.18 16.44
N ASP A 218 14.11 21.24 15.86
CA ASP A 218 12.84 21.44 16.59
C ASP A 218 11.66 20.77 15.88
N LEU A 219 11.33 19.55 16.32
CA LEU A 219 10.23 18.76 15.78
C LEU A 219 8.85 19.13 16.38
N SER A 220 8.75 20.17 17.23
CA SER A 220 7.50 20.50 17.94
C SER A 220 6.32 20.75 16.99
N ALA A 221 6.55 21.39 15.84
CA ALA A 221 5.54 21.64 14.81
C ALA A 221 5.14 20.39 14.00
N CYS A 222 5.86 19.29 14.18
CA CYS A 222 5.63 18.02 13.49
C CYS A 222 4.90 17.00 14.36
N VAL A 223 4.69 17.29 15.65
CA VAL A 223 3.96 16.42 16.58
C VAL A 223 2.47 16.50 16.31
N ASP A 224 1.85 15.36 16.06
CA ASP A 224 0.41 15.14 15.98
C ASP A 224 0.04 13.93 16.84
N THR A 225 -0.50 14.20 18.04
CA THR A 225 -0.90 13.15 18.98
C THR A 225 -2.29 12.60 18.71
N GLU A 226 -3.12 13.33 17.98
CA GLU A 226 -4.54 13.05 17.84
C GLU A 226 -4.83 12.19 16.62
N THR A 227 -4.15 12.46 15.50
CA THR A 227 -4.42 11.79 14.23
C THR A 227 -3.76 10.42 14.17
N ILE A 228 -4.48 9.45 13.60
CA ILE A 228 -3.92 8.20 13.08
C ILE A 228 -3.98 8.29 11.55
N HIS A 229 -2.83 8.53 10.91
CA HIS A 229 -2.77 8.73 9.46
C HIS A 229 -2.99 7.42 8.72
N GLN A 230 -4.05 7.35 7.91
CA GLN A 230 -4.39 6.18 7.12
C GLN A 230 -3.58 6.20 5.81
N LEU A 231 -2.57 5.33 5.67
CA LEU A 231 -1.69 5.26 4.50
C LEU A 231 -1.77 3.89 3.82
N GLY A 232 -1.60 3.87 2.49
CA GLY A 232 -1.71 2.62 1.72
C GLY A 232 -3.14 2.11 1.52
N PHE A 233 -4.12 2.65 2.25
CA PHE A 233 -5.55 2.45 2.04
C PHE A 233 -6.06 3.36 0.92
N ASP A 234 -5.63 3.12 -0.31
CA ASP A 234 -6.00 4.00 -1.42
C ASP A 234 -7.43 3.70 -1.92
N PHE A 235 -8.42 4.12 -1.14
CA PHE A 235 -9.82 4.16 -1.57
C PHE A 235 -10.02 5.11 -2.75
N ARG A 236 -9.16 6.13 -2.92
CA ARG A 236 -9.23 7.06 -4.06
C ARG A 236 -8.83 6.35 -5.35
N ARG A 237 -7.85 5.44 -5.33
CA ARG A 237 -7.51 4.60 -6.48
C ARG A 237 -8.64 3.66 -6.87
N ILE A 238 -9.34 3.06 -5.89
CA ILE A 238 -10.54 2.25 -6.16
C ILE A 238 -11.68 3.12 -6.72
N LEU A 239 -11.94 4.29 -6.14
CA LEU A 239 -12.95 5.24 -6.64
C LEU A 239 -12.60 5.75 -8.04
N LEU A 240 -11.33 6.08 -8.31
CA LEU A 240 -10.83 6.53 -9.62
C LEU A 240 -10.90 5.42 -10.67
N GLU A 241 -10.58 4.17 -10.32
CA GLU A 241 -10.70 3.01 -11.22
C GLU A 241 -12.17 2.67 -11.52
N VAL A 242 -13.07 2.81 -10.55
CA VAL A 242 -14.51 2.63 -10.73
C VAL A 242 -15.10 3.76 -11.58
N ASP A 243 -14.79 5.03 -11.28
CA ASP A 243 -15.24 6.22 -12.02
C ASP A 243 -14.78 6.18 -13.49
N MET A 244 -13.54 5.75 -13.74
CA MET A 244 -13.00 5.61 -15.10
C MET A 244 -13.67 4.51 -15.93
N SER A 245 -14.02 3.38 -15.31
CA SER A 245 -14.73 2.30 -16.02
C SER A 245 -16.15 2.71 -16.43
N ILE A 246 -16.78 3.58 -15.62
CA ILE A 246 -18.10 4.16 -15.86
C ILE A 246 -18.02 5.23 -16.95
N ALA A 247 -17.03 6.13 -16.88
CA ALA A 247 -16.79 7.16 -17.89
C ALA A 247 -16.53 6.56 -19.28
N VAL A 248 -15.68 5.53 -19.38
CA VAL A 248 -15.38 4.82 -20.64
C VAL A 248 -16.63 4.11 -21.19
N SER A 249 -17.40 3.45 -20.31
CA SER A 249 -18.64 2.77 -20.71
C SER A 249 -19.72 3.75 -21.19
N TRP A 250 -19.78 4.94 -20.59
CA TRP A 250 -20.68 6.02 -20.97
C TRP A 250 -20.30 6.63 -22.32
N VAL A 251 -19.01 6.92 -22.56
CA VAL A 251 -18.51 7.41 -23.86
C VAL A 251 -18.81 6.40 -24.98
N ARG A 252 -18.61 5.10 -24.72
CA ARG A 252 -18.95 4.03 -25.68
C ARG A 252 -20.45 3.94 -25.96
N TRP A 253 -21.30 4.16 -24.95
CA TRP A 253 -22.75 4.24 -25.14
C TRP A 253 -23.17 5.49 -25.93
N MET A 254 -22.60 6.66 -25.64
CA MET A 254 -22.85 7.90 -26.39
C MET A 254 -22.48 7.78 -27.87
N LYS A 255 -21.39 7.07 -28.17
CA LYS A 255 -20.98 6.69 -29.54
C LYS A 255 -22.03 5.81 -30.23
N LYS A 256 -22.61 4.84 -29.52
CA LYS A 256 -23.68 3.98 -30.04
C LYS A 256 -24.97 4.75 -30.34
N GLU A 257 -25.27 5.78 -29.55
CA GLU A 257 -26.49 6.59 -29.67
C GLU A 257 -26.33 7.87 -30.52
N GLY A 258 -25.16 8.10 -31.13
CA GLY A 258 -24.93 9.21 -32.06
C GLY A 258 -24.87 10.61 -31.44
N LYS A 259 -24.49 10.74 -30.16
CA LYS A 259 -24.46 12.02 -29.44
C LYS A 259 -23.04 12.63 -29.45
N SER A 260 -22.82 13.71 -30.21
CA SER A 260 -21.50 14.30 -30.50
C SER A 260 -21.06 15.46 -29.60
N ASN A 261 -21.95 16.09 -28.82
CA ASN A 261 -21.71 17.44 -28.28
C ASN A 261 -21.28 17.50 -26.80
N CYS A 262 -20.83 16.40 -26.21
CA CYS A 262 -20.59 16.31 -24.75
C CYS A 262 -19.13 16.54 -24.34
N TRP A 263 -18.24 16.82 -25.31
CA TRP A 263 -16.80 17.00 -25.10
C TRP A 263 -16.45 18.23 -24.26
N GLY A 264 -17.14 19.35 -24.49
CA GLY A 264 -16.90 20.60 -23.75
C GLY A 264 -17.18 20.44 -22.26
N SER A 265 -18.32 19.86 -21.90
CA SER A 265 -18.72 19.64 -20.51
C SER A 265 -17.86 18.61 -19.78
N PHE A 266 -17.34 17.61 -20.49
CA PHE A 266 -16.40 16.63 -19.92
C PHE A 266 -15.05 17.28 -19.61
N LYS A 267 -14.55 18.16 -20.50
CA LYS A 267 -13.29 18.90 -20.30
C LYS A 267 -13.39 19.85 -19.10
N GLU A 268 -14.50 20.56 -18.94
CA GLU A 268 -14.74 21.41 -17.75
C GLU A 268 -14.74 20.60 -16.45
N TYR A 269 -15.49 19.48 -16.43
CA TYR A 269 -15.57 18.61 -15.25
C TYR A 269 -14.21 18.07 -14.79
N ILE A 270 -13.39 17.57 -15.72
CA ILE A 270 -12.06 17.02 -15.40
C ILE A 270 -11.08 18.12 -14.95
N THR A 271 -11.18 19.32 -15.55
CA THR A 271 -10.30 20.46 -15.21
C THR A 271 -10.62 21.02 -13.82
N GLU A 272 -11.90 21.09 -13.44
CA GLU A 272 -12.33 21.56 -12.11
C GLU A 272 -11.90 20.62 -10.96
N HIS A 273 -11.66 19.34 -11.23
CA HIS A 273 -11.43 18.31 -10.21
C HIS A 273 -9.98 17.79 -10.15
N HIS A 274 -9.05 18.40 -10.89
CA HIS A 274 -7.60 18.14 -10.83
C HIS A 274 -7.18 16.65 -10.94
N TYR A 275 -7.77 15.89 -11.87
CA TYR A 275 -7.42 14.48 -12.06
C TYR A 275 -6.00 14.29 -12.65
N PRO A 276 -5.21 13.30 -12.18
CA PRO A 276 -3.83 13.08 -12.64
C PRO A 276 -3.72 12.59 -14.10
N LEU A 277 -2.73 13.09 -14.84
CA LEU A 277 -2.55 12.88 -16.30
C LEU A 277 -2.46 11.43 -16.79
N LYS A 278 -2.00 10.49 -15.94
CA LYS A 278 -1.97 9.05 -16.28
C LYS A 278 -3.36 8.48 -16.61
N ILE A 279 -4.41 9.13 -16.12
CA ILE A 279 -5.82 8.83 -16.38
C ILE A 279 -6.25 9.29 -17.78
N LEU A 280 -5.65 10.37 -18.28
CA LEU A 280 -6.04 10.99 -19.55
C LEU A 280 -5.49 10.22 -20.76
N TRP A 281 -4.33 9.57 -20.68
CA TRP A 281 -3.66 8.95 -21.84
C TRP A 281 -4.45 7.85 -22.60
N PRO A 282 -5.13 6.90 -21.94
CA PRO A 282 -5.95 5.91 -22.66
C PRO A 282 -7.23 6.52 -23.24
N LEU A 283 -7.79 7.50 -22.53
CA LEU A 283 -9.01 8.21 -22.93
C LEU A 283 -8.71 9.14 -24.11
N SER A 284 -7.57 9.82 -24.07
CA SER A 284 -7.10 10.78 -25.06
C SER A 284 -6.95 10.13 -26.44
N TYR A 285 -6.51 8.87 -26.49
CA TYR A 285 -6.44 8.08 -27.72
C TYR A 285 -7.82 7.69 -28.27
N GLU A 286 -8.74 7.17 -27.43
CA GLU A 286 -10.12 6.87 -27.87
C GLU A 286 -10.88 8.15 -28.28
N LEU A 287 -10.64 9.28 -27.62
CA LEU A 287 -11.26 10.58 -27.88
C LEU A 287 -10.69 11.30 -29.11
N ALA A 288 -9.38 11.18 -29.39
CA ALA A 288 -8.77 11.71 -30.61
C ALA A 288 -9.36 11.06 -31.87
N THR A 289 -9.73 9.77 -31.80
CA THR A 289 -10.42 9.07 -32.90
C THR A 289 -11.90 9.47 -33.06
N LEU A 290 -12.43 10.29 -32.15
CA LEU A 290 -13.82 10.79 -32.15
C LEU A 290 -13.92 12.27 -32.57
N SER A 291 -12.81 13.02 -32.64
CA SER A 291 -12.82 14.41 -33.08
C SER A 291 -12.74 14.50 -34.61
N THR A 292 -13.66 15.22 -35.24
CA THR A 292 -13.60 15.52 -36.68
C THR A 292 -12.74 16.74 -36.99
N ASP A 293 -12.28 17.48 -35.98
CA ASP A 293 -11.85 18.87 -36.13
C ASP A 293 -10.36 19.11 -35.79
N LYS A 294 -9.60 18.08 -35.38
CA LYS A 294 -8.14 18.18 -35.12
C LYS A 294 -7.37 16.93 -35.57
N SER A 295 -6.12 17.12 -35.99
CA SER A 295 -5.21 16.01 -36.33
C SER A 295 -4.64 15.35 -35.06
N VAL A 296 -4.18 14.09 -35.20
CA VAL A 296 -3.51 13.35 -34.11
C VAL A 296 -2.19 14.05 -33.71
N GLU A 297 -1.51 14.71 -34.64
CA GLU A 297 -0.28 15.47 -34.34
C GLU A 297 -0.53 16.70 -33.44
N ASP A 298 -1.60 17.47 -33.69
CA ASP A 298 -1.95 18.64 -32.86
C ASP A 298 -2.26 18.26 -31.42
N PHE A 299 -2.85 17.07 -31.25
CA PHE A 299 -3.23 16.52 -29.96
C PHE A 299 -2.01 16.05 -29.14
N ASN A 300 -1.05 15.40 -29.80
CA ASN A 300 0.18 14.95 -29.16
C ASN A 300 1.05 16.12 -28.67
N ALA A 301 1.03 17.26 -29.36
CA ALA A 301 1.76 18.46 -28.96
C ALA A 301 1.19 19.11 -27.68
N GLU A 302 -0.15 19.20 -27.57
CA GLU A 302 -0.84 19.73 -26.37
C GLU A 302 -0.66 18.78 -25.16
N PHE A 303 -0.69 17.47 -25.39
CA PHE A 303 -0.47 16.47 -24.35
C PHE A 303 0.98 16.51 -23.81
N LEU A 304 1.97 16.60 -24.69
CA LEU A 304 3.38 16.72 -24.32
C LEU A 304 3.66 18.01 -23.54
N TYR A 305 2.97 19.11 -23.86
CA TYR A 305 3.07 20.36 -23.11
C TYR A 305 2.55 20.23 -21.66
N LEU A 306 1.41 19.55 -21.47
CA LEU A 306 0.82 19.32 -20.14
C LEU A 306 1.62 18.29 -19.32
N ALA A 307 2.14 17.23 -19.95
CA ALA A 307 2.97 16.22 -19.29
C ALA A 307 4.29 16.79 -18.77
N LYS A 308 4.93 17.69 -19.53
CA LYS A 308 6.16 18.39 -19.11
C LYS A 308 5.96 19.35 -17.93
N ALA A 309 4.72 19.77 -17.69
CA ALA A 309 4.39 20.67 -16.58
C ALA A 309 4.10 19.94 -15.26
N LEU A 310 4.01 18.60 -15.27
CA LEU A 310 3.45 17.82 -14.16
C LEU A 310 4.32 16.65 -13.67
N ASP A 311 5.47 16.38 -14.28
CA ASP A 311 6.57 15.51 -13.78
C ASP A 311 6.14 14.15 -13.15
N VAL A 312 5.62 13.20 -13.95
CA VAL A 312 5.18 11.88 -13.41
C VAL A 312 5.50 10.69 -14.32
N ASP A 313 6.22 9.69 -13.77
CA ASP A 313 6.61 8.41 -14.42
C ASP A 313 5.61 7.26 -14.26
N GLN A 314 5.47 6.43 -15.31
CA GLN A 314 4.44 5.38 -15.50
C GLN A 314 4.82 4.02 -14.90
N ILE A 315 3.85 3.29 -14.33
CA ILE A 315 3.72 1.81 -14.28
C ILE A 315 2.51 1.52 -13.37
N VAL A 316 1.37 1.10 -13.93
CA VAL A 316 0.38 0.11 -13.42
C VAL A 316 -0.81 0.18 -14.40
N VAL A 317 -0.69 -0.49 -15.55
CA VAL A 317 -1.73 -0.52 -16.60
C VAL A 317 -2.17 -1.96 -16.95
N GLY A 318 -1.44 -2.98 -16.51
CA GLY A 318 -1.65 -4.35 -17.02
C GLY A 318 -2.73 -5.21 -16.33
N PHE A 319 -3.11 -4.92 -15.09
CA PHE A 319 -3.71 -5.98 -14.25
C PHE A 319 -5.24 -5.98 -14.15
N TYR A 320 -5.92 -4.85 -14.38
CA TYR A 320 -7.34 -4.70 -14.03
C TYR A 320 -8.34 -4.80 -15.19
N MET A 321 -7.91 -5.29 -16.36
CA MET A 321 -8.81 -5.47 -17.52
C MET A 321 -9.60 -6.80 -17.53
N ALA A 322 -9.47 -7.67 -16.53
CA ALA A 322 -9.97 -9.05 -16.65
C ALA A 322 -11.31 -9.36 -15.95
N LYS A 323 -11.88 -8.49 -15.10
CA LYS A 323 -13.12 -8.81 -14.37
C LYS A 323 -13.97 -7.59 -14.01
N MET A 324 -15.05 -7.32 -14.76
CA MET A 324 -16.34 -6.91 -14.16
C MET A 324 -17.55 -7.25 -15.06
N PRO A 325 -18.72 -7.70 -14.50
CA PRO A 325 -19.85 -8.29 -15.25
C PRO A 325 -21.12 -7.41 -15.34
N ASP A 326 -22.10 -7.89 -16.13
CA ASP A 326 -23.35 -7.29 -16.66
C ASP A 326 -24.33 -6.56 -15.71
N MET A 327 -24.06 -6.42 -14.41
CA MET A 327 -25.02 -5.88 -13.43
C MET A 327 -25.27 -4.37 -13.57
N PHE A 328 -24.31 -3.62 -14.12
CA PHE A 328 -24.39 -2.16 -14.32
C PHE A 328 -25.33 -1.75 -15.47
N ARG A 329 -25.62 -2.68 -16.39
CA ARG A 329 -26.36 -2.39 -17.63
C ARG A 329 -27.87 -2.16 -17.39
N ASN A 330 -28.42 -2.66 -16.28
CA ASN A 330 -29.88 -2.65 -16.04
C ASN A 330 -30.41 -1.43 -15.28
N GLN A 331 -29.56 -0.61 -14.64
CA GLN A 331 -29.99 0.62 -13.95
C GLN A 331 -29.82 1.89 -14.80
N MET A 332 -28.96 1.87 -15.82
CA MET A 332 -28.76 3.02 -16.73
C MET A 332 -29.85 3.15 -17.80
N THR A 333 -30.73 2.16 -17.94
CA THR A 333 -31.83 2.16 -18.93
C THR A 333 -33.01 3.05 -18.56
N SER A 334 -33.06 3.59 -17.34
CA SER A 334 -34.15 4.47 -16.87
C SER A 334 -33.82 5.97 -16.85
N VAL A 335 -32.63 6.38 -17.30
CA VAL A 335 -32.20 7.79 -17.29
C VAL A 335 -32.70 8.52 -18.55
N SER A 336 -33.45 9.61 -18.37
CA SER A 336 -33.96 10.43 -19.48
C SER A 336 -32.82 11.06 -20.29
N LYS A 337 -33.02 11.21 -21.61
CA LYS A 337 -32.02 11.73 -22.57
C LYS A 337 -31.55 13.16 -22.27
N ASP A 338 -32.31 13.91 -21.48
CA ASP A 338 -32.08 15.33 -21.18
C ASP A 338 -31.52 15.57 -19.77
N THR A 339 -31.13 14.51 -19.06
CA THR A 339 -30.58 14.64 -17.70
C THR A 339 -29.16 15.23 -17.76
N PRO A 340 -28.86 16.32 -17.04
CA PRO A 340 -27.51 16.89 -16.98
C PRO A 340 -26.47 15.88 -16.50
N LEU A 341 -25.27 15.91 -17.09
CA LEU A 341 -24.18 14.97 -16.80
C LEU A 341 -23.84 14.92 -15.30
N ARG A 342 -23.79 16.09 -14.66
CA ARG A 342 -23.55 16.24 -13.21
C ARG A 342 -24.53 15.43 -12.37
N ASP A 343 -25.83 15.51 -12.68
CA ASP A 343 -26.87 14.81 -11.92
C ASP A 343 -26.83 13.28 -12.13
N VAL A 344 -26.35 12.83 -13.29
CA VAL A 344 -26.13 11.39 -13.56
C VAL A 344 -24.93 10.89 -12.76
N MET A 345 -23.83 11.66 -12.73
CA MET A 345 -22.62 11.31 -11.97
C MET A 345 -22.86 11.36 -10.46
N ASP A 346 -23.61 12.34 -9.95
CA ASP A 346 -23.98 12.44 -8.53
C ASP A 346 -24.83 11.25 -8.07
N ARG A 347 -25.75 10.75 -8.91
CA ARG A 347 -26.56 9.55 -8.62
C ARG A 347 -25.75 8.27 -8.60
N VAL A 348 -24.80 8.14 -9.53
CA VAL A 348 -23.87 7.00 -9.58
C VAL A 348 -22.95 7.01 -8.36
N ALA A 349 -22.39 8.17 -8.02
CA ALA A 349 -21.56 8.35 -6.83
C ALA A 349 -22.34 8.00 -5.54
N LEU A 350 -23.58 8.47 -5.40
CA LEU A 350 -24.44 8.12 -4.25
C LEU A 350 -24.72 6.61 -4.18
N TYR A 351 -25.00 5.97 -5.32
CA TYR A 351 -25.29 4.53 -5.39
C TYR A 351 -24.08 3.68 -5.02
N VAL A 352 -22.90 4.03 -5.57
CA VAL A 352 -21.63 3.39 -5.28
C VAL A 352 -21.27 3.55 -3.80
N ASN A 353 -21.43 4.75 -3.22
CA ASN A 353 -21.20 4.96 -1.79
C ASN A 353 -22.16 4.14 -0.91
N ALA A 354 -23.45 4.10 -1.25
CA ALA A 354 -24.44 3.35 -0.49
C ALA A 354 -24.26 1.83 -0.59
N HIS A 355 -23.91 1.32 -1.77
CA HIS A 355 -23.75 -0.12 -2.00
C HIS A 355 -22.40 -0.65 -1.54
N ILE A 356 -21.31 0.13 -1.60
CA ILE A 356 -20.02 -0.29 -1.03
C ILE A 356 -20.09 -0.32 0.51
N THR A 357 -20.75 0.67 1.13
CA THR A 357 -20.98 0.67 2.58
C THR A 357 -21.86 -0.50 3.04
N ALA A 358 -22.86 -0.89 2.24
CA ALA A 358 -23.69 -2.07 2.50
C ALA A 358 -22.95 -3.39 2.21
N TYR A 359 -22.16 -3.46 1.14
CA TYR A 359 -21.36 -4.62 0.77
C TYR A 359 -20.29 -4.92 1.82
N HIS A 360 -19.66 -3.88 2.42
CA HIS A 360 -18.74 -4.05 3.54
C HIS A 360 -19.47 -4.57 4.79
N ARG A 361 -20.69 -4.10 5.06
CA ARG A 361 -21.51 -4.51 6.21
C ARG A 361 -22.06 -5.94 6.08
N ASP A 362 -22.41 -6.37 4.87
CA ASP A 362 -22.96 -7.70 4.58
C ASP A 362 -21.87 -8.75 4.33
N MET A 363 -20.71 -8.37 3.80
CA MET A 363 -19.55 -9.27 3.65
C MET A 363 -18.98 -9.67 5.02
N VAL A 364 -18.93 -8.75 5.99
CA VAL A 364 -18.54 -9.01 7.40
C VAL A 364 -19.55 -9.93 8.11
N ARG A 365 -20.83 -9.94 7.69
CA ARG A 365 -21.87 -10.77 8.30
C ARG A 365 -22.06 -12.15 7.66
N SER A 366 -21.74 -12.32 6.37
CA SER A 366 -22.16 -13.51 5.60
C SER A 366 -21.09 -14.56 5.31
N LYS A 367 -19.79 -14.27 5.49
CA LYS A 367 -18.70 -15.20 5.12
C LYS A 367 -18.15 -16.06 6.27
N ALA A 368 -19.06 -16.64 7.07
CA ALA A 368 -18.70 -17.64 8.08
C ALA A 368 -18.79 -19.10 7.57
N THR A 369 -19.26 -19.38 6.34
CA THR A 369 -19.67 -20.77 6.02
C THR A 369 -19.41 -21.33 4.62
N GLU A 370 -18.88 -20.61 3.63
CA GLU A 370 -18.82 -21.15 2.25
C GLU A 370 -17.43 -21.04 1.61
N TYR A 371 -16.54 -21.99 1.95
CA TYR A 371 -15.28 -22.23 1.23
C TYR A 371 -14.98 -23.73 1.02
N THR A 372 -15.98 -24.61 1.04
CA THR A 372 -15.78 -26.07 0.84
C THR A 372 -15.93 -26.56 -0.61
N ASP A 373 -16.50 -25.77 -1.54
CA ASP A 373 -16.93 -26.32 -2.84
C ASP A 373 -16.06 -25.94 -4.05
N PHE A 374 -14.97 -25.18 -3.86
CA PHE A 374 -14.18 -24.66 -5.00
C PHE A 374 -13.12 -25.65 -5.53
N LEU A 375 -12.70 -26.63 -4.72
CA LEU A 375 -11.59 -27.53 -5.07
C LEU A 375 -11.92 -28.65 -6.09
N PRO A 376 -13.13 -29.23 -6.16
CA PRO A 376 -13.47 -30.25 -7.16
C PRO A 376 -13.69 -29.72 -8.59
N TRP A 377 -13.91 -28.41 -8.77
CA TRP A 377 -14.16 -27.82 -10.09
C TRP A 377 -12.88 -27.66 -10.93
N VAL A 378 -11.74 -27.43 -10.27
CA VAL A 378 -10.44 -27.17 -10.92
C VAL A 378 -9.81 -28.44 -11.51
N SER A 379 -10.09 -29.62 -10.95
CA SER A 379 -9.56 -30.89 -11.47
C SER A 379 -10.21 -31.36 -12.78
N ASN A 380 -11.45 -30.95 -13.06
CA ASN A 380 -12.21 -31.44 -14.21
C ASN A 380 -12.08 -30.62 -15.50
N ASN A 381 -11.42 -29.46 -15.48
CA ASN A 381 -11.43 -28.50 -16.61
C ASN A 381 -10.05 -28.14 -17.21
N ARG A 382 -9.05 -29.03 -17.17
CA ARG A 382 -7.78 -28.82 -17.90
C ARG A 382 -7.93 -29.11 -19.42
N PRO A 383 -7.59 -28.18 -20.33
CA PRO A 383 -7.67 -28.44 -21.79
C PRO A 383 -6.52 -29.31 -22.33
N ARG A 384 -6.84 -30.28 -23.21
CA ARG A 384 -5.88 -31.10 -23.98
C ARG A 384 -5.28 -30.32 -25.16
N ARG A 385 -3.94 -30.34 -25.32
CA ARG A 385 -3.21 -29.78 -26.48
C ARG A 385 -3.54 -30.53 -27.79
N ARG A 386 -3.86 -29.79 -28.87
CA ARG A 386 -4.04 -30.34 -30.22
C ARG A 386 -3.07 -29.70 -31.24
N ARG A 387 -2.43 -30.57 -32.03
CA ARG A 387 -1.45 -30.32 -33.11
C ARG A 387 -2.03 -29.52 -34.28
N ASN A 388 -1.24 -28.59 -34.81
CA ASN A 388 -1.52 -27.86 -36.05
C ASN A 388 -1.19 -28.71 -37.30
N ARG A 389 -2.10 -28.68 -38.29
CA ARG A 389 -1.90 -29.17 -39.67
C ARG A 389 -2.41 -28.11 -40.65
N GLY A 390 -1.62 -27.82 -41.67
CA GLY A 390 -2.02 -27.14 -42.92
C GLY A 390 -0.81 -26.42 -43.53
N LYS A 391 -0.57 -26.38 -44.84
CA LYS A 391 -1.19 -26.95 -46.04
C LYS A 391 -0.11 -26.91 -47.15
N SER A 392 -0.24 -27.81 -48.12
CA SER A 392 0.61 -28.02 -49.29
C SER A 392 0.63 -26.86 -50.30
N LYS A 393 1.77 -26.66 -50.98
CA LYS A 393 1.87 -26.24 -52.39
C LYS A 393 2.62 -27.32 -53.18
N SER A 394 2.22 -27.52 -54.42
CA SER A 394 2.48 -28.67 -55.30
C SER A 394 3.69 -28.49 -56.24
N THR A 395 4.49 -29.57 -56.40
CA THR A 395 5.10 -30.18 -57.63
C THR A 395 5.85 -29.29 -58.66
N VAL A 396 6.98 -29.64 -59.29
CA VAL A 396 7.43 -30.89 -59.97
C VAL A 396 8.97 -30.92 -60.15
N ALA A 397 9.53 -32.13 -60.02
CA ALA A 397 10.76 -32.78 -60.57
C ALA A 397 11.90 -31.98 -61.25
N ASN A 398 13.15 -32.27 -60.86
CA ASN A 398 13.97 -33.38 -61.41
C ASN A 398 15.03 -33.81 -60.39
#